data_AF-A0A7Y4UH02-F1
#
_entry.id   AF-A0A7Y4UH02-F1
#
_cell.length_a   1.000
_cell.length_b   1.000
_cell.length_c   1.000
_cell.angle_alpha   90.00
_cell.angle_beta   90.00
_cell.angle_gamma   90.00
#
_symmetry.space_group_name_H-M   'P 1'
#
loop_
_entity.id
_entity.type
_entity.pdbx_description
1 polymer ?
#
loop_
_entity_poly.entity_id
_entity_poly.type
_entity_poly.pdbx_seq_one_letter_code
_entity_poly.pdbx_strand_id
1 'polypeptide(L)'
;MRVRRSFLFVWCGLSTWLSLALWSFAVTETEMAASSLRYRGGVHNAFSKRALKPKQLQTLLKSLRAHSGWPQLDFDADGFLVCPDEAQFNSGSAAARKLLSAAMDAPMAFDLESHTNTANVAFARLDVPAHFRSMASGRQINVYPVQFDFADFAALRGETEVVAAFDIGLVFMHELAHGVWSLRDALSDADALGECERYINQIRRELNLPERQHYAARTRSSGVSVAGGVAHYAELLFRRNDARKPAHYYLQWDAQRVGRT
;
A
#
# COMPACT_ATOMS: atom_id res chain seq x y z
N MET A 1 78.82 -16.89 38.47
CA MET A 1 79.36 -15.77 37.67
C MET A 1 78.38 -14.60 37.78
N ARG A 2 78.84 -13.45 38.31
CA ARG A 2 78.22 -12.09 38.41
C ARG A 2 76.78 -11.98 38.95
N VAL A 3 76.55 -11.63 40.22
CA VAL A 3 76.66 -10.29 40.91
C VAL A 3 75.40 -9.42 40.75
N ARG A 4 74.69 -9.31 41.88
CA ARG A 4 73.89 -8.20 42.48
C ARG A 4 73.72 -6.89 41.68
N ARG A 5 72.54 -6.28 41.78
CA ARG A 5 72.25 -5.16 42.71
C ARG A 5 70.82 -4.62 42.56
N SER A 6 70.15 -4.49 43.71
CA SER A 6 68.98 -3.64 43.93
C SER A 6 69.35 -2.17 43.80
N PHE A 7 68.44 -1.34 43.26
CA PHE A 7 68.35 0.08 43.58
C PHE A 7 66.87 0.50 43.53
N LEU A 8 66.39 1.02 44.66
CA LEU A 8 65.25 1.93 44.70
C LEU A 8 65.64 3.24 44.01
N PHE A 9 64.72 3.81 43.23
CA PHE A 9 64.61 5.26 43.12
C PHE A 9 63.14 5.67 43.05
N VAL A 10 62.84 6.69 43.84
CA VAL A 10 61.54 7.29 44.06
C VAL A 10 61.44 8.56 43.21
N TRP A 11 60.20 8.90 42.84
CA TRP A 11 59.63 10.24 42.59
C TRP A 11 59.42 10.77 41.16
N CYS A 12 58.12 10.94 40.87
CA CYS A 12 57.42 12.16 40.48
C CYS A 12 57.68 12.78 39.09
N GLY A 13 56.62 12.80 38.26
CA GLY A 13 56.57 13.59 37.04
C GLY A 13 55.23 13.46 36.33
N LEU A 14 54.32 14.41 36.61
CA LEU A 14 53.09 14.68 35.89
C LEU A 14 53.33 14.72 34.36
N SER A 15 52.45 14.08 33.58
CA SER A 15 52.09 14.59 32.25
C SER A 15 50.73 14.04 31.83
N THR A 16 49.73 14.86 32.14
CA THR A 16 48.39 14.89 31.56
C THR A 16 48.41 14.76 30.03
N TRP A 17 47.86 13.68 29.49
CA TRP A 17 47.27 13.67 28.14
C TRP A 17 45.80 13.32 28.28
N LEU A 18 45.04 14.37 28.57
CA LEU A 18 43.59 14.41 28.54
C LEU A 18 43.15 14.29 27.07
N SER A 19 43.08 13.07 26.54
CA SER A 19 42.34 12.82 25.30
C SER A 19 40.85 12.83 25.64
N LEU A 20 40.28 14.03 25.81
CA LEU A 20 38.84 14.20 25.74
C LEU A 20 38.42 13.77 24.34
N ALA A 21 37.93 12.54 24.24
CA ALA A 21 37.07 12.13 23.16
C ALA A 21 35.84 13.04 23.19
N LEU A 22 35.94 14.18 22.50
CA LEU A 22 34.80 14.87 21.92
C LEU A 22 34.21 13.93 20.87
N TRP A 23 33.54 12.86 21.33
CA TRP A 23 32.47 12.25 20.57
C TRP A 23 31.33 13.25 20.63
N SER A 24 31.50 14.29 19.82
CA SER A 24 30.47 15.26 19.49
C SER A 24 29.22 14.48 19.14
N PHE A 25 28.14 14.85 19.82
CA PHE A 25 26.77 14.46 19.54
C PHE A 25 26.41 14.87 18.10
N ALA A 26 26.92 14.15 17.11
CA ALA A 26 26.30 14.07 15.80
C ALA A 26 25.14 13.08 15.93
N VAL A 27 24.16 13.43 16.78
CA VAL A 27 22.81 12.91 16.58
C VAL A 27 22.41 13.48 15.22
N THR A 28 22.53 12.62 14.23
CA THR A 28 22.48 12.92 12.81
C THR A 28 21.21 13.71 12.50
N GLU A 29 21.38 14.90 11.95
CA GLU A 29 20.32 15.77 11.40
C GLU A 29 19.31 14.98 10.52
N THR A 30 19.79 13.91 9.89
CA THR A 30 19.04 12.90 9.14
C THR A 30 17.93 12.19 9.93
N GLU A 31 18.14 11.83 11.21
CA GLU A 31 17.11 11.17 12.03
C GLU A 31 16.00 12.15 12.43
N MET A 32 16.35 13.41 12.71
CA MET A 32 15.36 14.44 13.02
C MET A 32 14.48 14.77 11.81
N ALA A 33 15.07 14.87 10.62
CA ALA A 33 14.35 15.11 9.37
C ALA A 33 13.36 13.98 9.06
N ALA A 34 13.81 12.71 9.13
CA ALA A 34 12.95 11.54 8.98
C ALA A 34 11.82 11.49 10.04
N SER A 35 12.06 12.03 11.24
CA SER A 35 11.03 12.12 12.27
C SER A 35 9.89 13.08 11.89
N SER A 36 10.19 14.15 11.14
CA SER A 36 9.22 15.20 10.81
C SER A 36 8.24 14.78 9.70
N LEU A 37 8.74 14.02 8.71
CA LEU A 37 7.96 13.52 7.58
C LEU A 37 6.87 12.53 8.02
N ARG A 38 7.13 11.74 9.06
CA ARG A 38 6.14 10.81 9.64
C ARG A 38 4.84 11.49 10.08
N TYR A 39 4.88 12.78 10.41
CA TYR A 39 3.71 13.54 10.87
C TYR A 39 3.07 14.40 9.77
N ARG A 40 3.42 14.17 8.50
CA ARG A 40 2.74 14.73 7.33
C ARG A 40 1.65 13.73 6.88
N GLY A 41 0.44 14.22 6.69
CA GLY A 41 -0.67 13.42 6.14
C GLY A 41 -0.50 13.16 4.64
N GLY A 42 -1.41 12.38 4.08
CA GLY A 42 -1.40 12.01 2.67
C GLY A 42 -1.00 10.55 2.43
N VAL A 43 -0.85 10.18 1.17
CA VAL A 43 -0.39 8.84 0.77
C VAL A 43 1.12 8.84 0.62
N HIS A 44 1.82 7.90 1.25
CA HIS A 44 3.26 7.77 1.04
C HIS A 44 3.76 6.34 1.15
N ASN A 45 4.91 6.06 0.54
CA ASN A 45 5.60 4.79 0.74
C ASN A 45 5.98 4.65 2.22
N ALA A 46 5.74 3.47 2.81
CA ALA A 46 6.00 3.31 4.24
C ALA A 46 7.48 3.58 4.59
N PHE A 47 7.73 4.21 5.73
CA PHE A 47 9.10 4.42 6.25
C PHE A 47 9.70 3.16 6.90
N SER A 48 8.97 2.05 6.87
CA SER A 48 9.33 0.78 7.53
C SER A 48 10.11 -0.14 6.58
N LYS A 49 10.59 -1.27 7.12
CA LYS A 49 11.18 -2.34 6.28
C LYS A 49 10.19 -2.98 5.31
N ARG A 50 8.89 -2.64 5.42
CA ARG A 50 7.82 -3.13 4.55
C ARG A 50 7.48 -2.14 3.42
N ALA A 51 8.25 -1.08 3.22
CA ALA A 51 8.08 -0.19 2.08
C ALA A 51 7.94 -0.95 0.75
N LEU A 52 7.11 -0.45 -0.15
CA LEU A 52 7.04 -0.95 -1.51
C LEU A 52 8.40 -0.76 -2.20
N LYS A 53 8.86 -1.80 -2.90
CA LYS A 53 10.06 -1.73 -3.73
C LYS A 53 9.83 -0.81 -4.93
N PRO A 54 10.88 -0.25 -5.56
CA PRO A 54 10.73 0.65 -6.71
C PRO A 54 9.87 0.08 -7.85
N LYS A 55 10.01 -1.21 -8.18
CA LYS A 55 9.18 -1.87 -9.20
C LYS A 55 7.70 -1.96 -8.81
N GLN A 56 7.41 -2.15 -7.52
CA GLN A 56 6.05 -2.21 -6.99
C GLN A 56 5.40 -0.83 -7.03
N LEU A 57 6.11 0.21 -6.58
CA LEU A 57 5.66 1.61 -6.71
C LEU A 57 5.37 1.97 -8.16
N GLN A 58 6.28 1.67 -9.09
CA GLN A 58 6.07 1.95 -10.51
C GLN A 58 4.87 1.20 -11.10
N THR A 59 4.61 -0.03 -10.63
CA THR A 59 3.44 -0.81 -11.06
C THR A 59 2.14 -0.18 -10.58
N LEU A 60 2.08 0.18 -9.29
CA LEU A 60 0.95 0.90 -8.71
C LEU A 60 0.74 2.23 -9.45
N LEU A 61 1.79 3.04 -9.57
CA LEU A 61 1.75 4.36 -10.18
C LEU A 61 1.25 4.31 -11.63
N LYS A 62 1.73 3.36 -12.43
CA LYS A 62 1.27 3.16 -13.80
C LYS A 62 -0.24 2.92 -13.85
N SER A 63 -0.77 2.09 -12.95
CA SER A 63 -2.20 1.81 -12.87
C SER A 63 -2.99 3.05 -12.41
N LEU A 64 -2.52 3.77 -11.40
CA LEU A 64 -3.17 5.02 -10.95
C LEU A 64 -3.20 6.10 -12.03
N ARG A 65 -2.10 6.28 -12.78
CA ARG A 65 -2.06 7.19 -13.93
C ARG A 65 -3.08 6.78 -15.01
N ALA A 66 -3.20 5.49 -15.30
CA ALA A 66 -4.16 4.99 -16.28
C ALA A 66 -5.62 5.23 -15.85
N HIS A 67 -5.94 5.04 -14.57
CA HIS A 67 -7.31 5.23 -14.05
C HIS A 67 -7.68 6.68 -13.83
N SER A 68 -6.75 7.51 -13.32
CA SER A 68 -7.00 8.94 -13.05
C SER A 68 -6.88 9.81 -14.28
N GLY A 69 -6.06 9.39 -15.26
CA GLY A 69 -5.67 10.21 -16.40
C GLY A 69 -4.62 11.27 -16.08
N TRP A 70 -4.09 11.36 -14.85
CA TRP A 70 -3.04 12.32 -14.51
C TRP A 70 -1.66 11.82 -14.96
N PRO A 71 -1.03 12.45 -15.97
CA PRO A 71 0.28 12.00 -16.45
C PRO A 71 1.40 12.31 -15.45
N GLN A 72 1.23 13.35 -14.62
CA GLN A 72 2.24 13.83 -13.67
C GLN A 72 2.06 13.30 -12.24
N LEU A 73 1.08 12.43 -11.99
CA LEU A 73 0.95 11.76 -10.69
C LEU A 73 2.24 10.99 -10.41
N ASP A 74 2.94 11.22 -9.31
CA ASP A 74 4.22 10.55 -8.98
C ASP A 74 4.42 10.42 -7.47
N PHE A 75 5.47 9.72 -7.05
CA PHE A 75 5.99 9.80 -5.69
C PHE A 75 7.16 10.81 -5.65
N ASP A 76 7.08 11.80 -4.77
CA ASP A 76 8.14 12.79 -4.57
C ASP A 76 9.39 12.17 -3.91
N ALA A 77 10.44 12.99 -3.71
CA ALA A 77 11.69 12.55 -3.11
C ALA A 77 11.54 12.04 -1.66
N ASP A 78 10.50 12.48 -0.96
CA ASP A 78 10.15 12.06 0.40
C ASP A 78 9.22 10.82 0.41
N GLY A 79 8.82 10.35 -0.78
CA GLY A 79 7.98 9.19 -0.98
C GLY A 79 6.48 9.46 -0.89
N PHE A 80 6.04 10.71 -0.94
CA PHE A 80 4.61 11.08 -0.95
C PHE A 80 4.05 11.05 -2.37
N LEU A 81 2.84 10.50 -2.52
CA LEU A 81 2.08 10.62 -3.75
C LEU A 81 1.69 12.09 -3.96
N VAL A 82 2.04 12.64 -5.11
CA VAL A 82 1.81 14.03 -5.48
C VAL A 82 1.29 14.11 -6.92
N CYS A 83 0.49 15.13 -7.20
CA CYS A 83 0.11 15.51 -8.56
C CYS A 83 0.33 17.02 -8.72
N PRO A 84 1.50 17.46 -9.21
CA PRO A 84 1.86 18.88 -9.25
C PRO A 84 0.89 19.76 -10.04
N ASP A 85 0.21 19.20 -11.05
CA ASP A 85 -0.82 19.88 -11.83
C ASP A 85 -2.06 18.99 -11.95
N GLU A 86 -2.98 19.12 -10.99
CA GLU A 86 -4.25 18.37 -10.99
C GLU A 86 -5.20 18.77 -12.14
N ALA A 87 -5.00 19.95 -12.73
CA ALA A 87 -5.81 20.41 -13.86
C ALA A 87 -5.41 19.73 -15.18
N GLN A 88 -4.17 19.26 -15.30
CA GLN A 88 -3.69 18.51 -16.45
C GLN A 88 -4.00 17.01 -16.34
N PHE A 89 -5.07 16.57 -16.99
CA PHE A 89 -5.37 15.14 -17.15
C PHE A 89 -5.73 14.80 -18.61
N ASN A 90 -5.36 13.59 -19.02
CA ASN A 90 -5.68 13.01 -20.31
C ASN A 90 -6.63 11.84 -20.08
N SER A 91 -7.93 12.05 -20.32
CA SER A 91 -8.98 11.05 -20.07
C SER A 91 -9.05 10.59 -18.60
N GLY A 92 -9.38 9.32 -18.34
CA GLY A 92 -9.49 8.77 -16.99
C GLY A 92 -10.80 9.13 -16.26
N SER A 93 -10.93 8.59 -15.06
CA SER A 93 -12.10 8.76 -14.20
C SER A 93 -12.00 10.02 -13.34
N ALA A 94 -13.04 10.84 -13.38
CA ALA A 94 -13.20 11.97 -12.48
C ALA A 94 -13.38 11.50 -11.03
N ALA A 95 -14.09 10.39 -10.82
CA ALA A 95 -14.21 9.76 -9.49
C ALA A 95 -12.85 9.29 -8.95
N ALA A 96 -11.97 8.71 -9.78
CA ALA A 96 -10.62 8.33 -9.38
C ALA A 96 -9.80 9.55 -8.94
N ARG A 97 -9.80 10.63 -9.75
CA ARG A 97 -9.12 11.89 -9.40
C ARG A 97 -9.63 12.47 -8.08
N LYS A 98 -10.96 12.55 -7.89
CA LYS A 98 -11.56 13.07 -6.66
C LYS A 98 -11.10 12.31 -5.41
N LEU A 99 -11.03 10.98 -5.48
CA LEU A 99 -10.57 10.16 -4.37
C LEU A 99 -9.07 10.36 -4.11
N LEU A 100 -8.26 10.38 -5.17
CA LEU A 100 -6.82 10.56 -5.05
C LEU A 100 -6.44 11.94 -4.52
N SER A 101 -7.07 13.03 -4.98
CA SER A 101 -6.87 14.38 -4.40
C SER A 101 -7.20 14.36 -2.90
N ALA A 102 -8.38 13.82 -2.54
CA ALA A 102 -8.80 13.75 -1.15
C ALA A 102 -7.86 12.90 -0.28
N ALA A 103 -7.25 11.85 -0.84
CA ALA A 103 -6.26 11.03 -0.16
C ALA A 103 -4.92 11.75 0.01
N MET A 104 -4.46 12.52 -1.00
CA MET A 104 -3.23 13.32 -0.92
C MET A 104 -3.35 14.46 0.10
N ASP A 105 -4.53 15.06 0.21
CA ASP A 105 -4.83 16.16 1.15
C ASP A 105 -5.27 15.68 2.55
N ALA A 106 -5.34 14.37 2.77
CA ALA A 106 -5.85 13.81 4.01
C ALA A 106 -4.97 14.20 5.22
N PRO A 107 -5.58 14.54 6.38
CA PRO A 107 -4.81 14.84 7.59
C PRO A 107 -4.20 13.59 8.25
N MET A 108 -4.71 12.39 7.92
CA MET A 108 -4.09 11.11 8.24
C MET A 108 -3.11 10.67 7.15
N ALA A 109 -2.19 9.79 7.51
CA ALA A 109 -1.26 9.17 6.57
C ALA A 109 -1.76 7.79 6.12
N PHE A 110 -1.45 7.44 4.87
CA PHE A 110 -1.65 6.12 4.29
C PHE A 110 -0.29 5.52 3.92
N ASP A 111 0.20 4.58 4.73
CA ASP A 111 1.50 3.93 4.55
C ASP A 111 1.36 2.77 3.56
N LEU A 112 2.01 2.85 2.40
CA LEU A 112 2.01 1.76 1.44
C LEU A 112 3.00 0.66 1.86
N GLU A 113 2.48 -0.54 2.18
CA GLU A 113 3.27 -1.67 2.66
C GLU A 113 3.20 -2.91 1.75
N SER A 114 4.33 -3.59 1.57
CA SER A 114 4.43 -4.86 0.85
C SER A 114 4.33 -6.03 1.83
N HIS A 115 3.31 -6.86 1.65
CA HIS A 115 3.01 -8.06 2.44
C HIS A 115 2.97 -9.31 1.56
N THR A 116 4.10 -9.60 0.91
CA THR A 116 4.21 -10.72 -0.03
C THR A 116 4.05 -12.07 0.64
N ASN A 117 3.15 -12.91 0.13
CA ASN A 117 2.78 -14.23 0.65
C ASN A 117 2.31 -14.19 2.12
N THR A 118 1.60 -13.13 2.50
CA THR A 118 1.11 -12.99 3.88
C THR A 118 -0.31 -13.51 4.00
N ALA A 119 -0.52 -14.39 4.98
CA ALA A 119 -1.74 -15.14 5.15
C ALA A 119 -3.04 -14.33 5.22
N ASN A 120 -2.96 -13.12 5.78
CA ASN A 120 -4.12 -12.31 6.10
C ASN A 120 -4.31 -11.12 5.13
N VAL A 121 -3.61 -11.10 3.99
CA VAL A 121 -3.72 -10.04 2.98
C VAL A 121 -4.05 -10.71 1.65
N ALA A 122 -5.32 -10.65 1.24
CA ALA A 122 -5.75 -11.10 -0.08
C ALA A 122 -5.77 -9.90 -1.03
N PHE A 123 -4.80 -9.83 -1.94
CA PHE A 123 -4.54 -8.68 -2.84
C PHE A 123 -4.15 -7.38 -2.12
N ALA A 124 -5.05 -6.78 -1.35
CA ALA A 124 -4.77 -5.65 -0.49
C ALA A 124 -5.71 -5.59 0.72
N ARG A 125 -5.35 -4.78 1.71
CA ARG A 125 -6.24 -4.39 2.81
C ARG A 125 -5.80 -3.06 3.43
N LEU A 126 -6.76 -2.31 3.96
CA LEU A 126 -6.53 -1.25 4.92
C LEU A 126 -6.48 -1.84 6.34
N ASP A 127 -5.33 -1.76 7.00
CA ASP A 127 -5.18 -2.24 8.37
C ASP A 127 -5.67 -1.21 9.41
N VAL A 128 -5.79 -1.65 10.66
CA VAL A 128 -6.14 -0.78 11.79
C VAL A 128 -5.11 0.36 11.91
N PRO A 129 -5.54 1.62 12.13
CA PRO A 129 -4.61 2.73 12.22
C PRO A 129 -3.67 2.61 13.42
N ALA A 130 -2.41 2.95 13.19
CA ALA A 130 -1.43 3.19 14.24
C ALA A 130 -1.47 4.67 14.65
N HIS A 131 -1.50 4.91 15.96
CA HIS A 131 -1.49 6.26 16.54
C HIS A 131 -0.07 6.66 16.91
N PHE A 132 0.48 7.67 16.25
CA PHE A 132 1.80 8.20 16.54
C PHE A 132 1.69 9.54 17.27
N ARG A 133 2.54 9.73 18.29
CA ARG A 133 2.69 11.00 19.01
C ARG A 133 4.16 11.36 19.15
N SER A 134 4.53 12.55 18.71
CA SER A 134 5.86 13.11 18.91
C SER A 134 5.99 13.55 20.36
N MET A 135 6.93 12.97 21.11
CA MET A 135 7.19 13.39 22.48
C MET A 135 7.83 14.79 22.54
N ALA A 136 8.60 15.16 21.52
CA ALA A 136 9.28 16.45 21.46
C ALA A 136 8.35 17.61 21.06
N SER A 137 7.49 17.39 20.05
CA SER A 137 6.63 18.45 19.50
C SER A 137 5.16 18.35 19.93
N GLY A 138 4.76 17.25 20.55
CA GLY A 138 3.35 16.96 20.88
C GLY A 138 2.47 16.60 19.69
N ARG A 139 2.96 16.72 18.44
CA ARG A 139 2.22 16.40 17.21
C ARG A 139 1.69 14.96 17.23
N GLN A 140 0.50 14.77 16.67
CA GLN A 140 -0.15 13.47 16.57
C GLN A 140 -0.55 13.22 15.12
N ILE A 141 -0.53 11.95 14.71
CA ILE A 141 -1.03 11.51 13.42
C ILE A 141 -1.55 10.08 13.52
N ASN A 142 -2.63 9.81 12.80
CA ASN A 142 -3.11 8.45 12.54
C ASN A 142 -2.51 7.98 11.22
N VAL A 143 -1.89 6.82 11.24
CA VAL A 143 -1.29 6.20 10.06
C VAL A 143 -2.06 4.93 9.76
N TYR A 144 -2.66 4.84 8.59
CA TYR A 144 -3.39 3.67 8.12
C TYR A 144 -2.49 2.87 7.16
N PRO A 145 -2.04 1.66 7.53
CA PRO A 145 -1.27 0.82 6.62
C PRO A 145 -2.17 0.31 5.48
N VAL A 146 -1.79 0.61 4.25
CA VAL A 146 -2.38 0.01 3.05
C VAL A 146 -1.45 -1.12 2.59
N GLN A 147 -1.85 -2.34 2.88
CA GLN A 147 -1.01 -3.53 2.73
C GLN A 147 -1.34 -4.22 1.41
N PHE A 148 -0.32 -4.59 0.64
CA PHE A 148 -0.48 -5.25 -0.65
C PHE A 148 0.22 -6.61 -0.69
N ASP A 149 -0.46 -7.62 -1.23
CA ASP A 149 0.19 -8.83 -1.73
C ASP A 149 0.28 -8.80 -3.26
N PHE A 150 1.39 -8.28 -3.78
CA PHE A 150 1.64 -8.20 -5.22
C PHE A 150 1.68 -9.59 -5.89
N ALA A 151 1.98 -10.67 -5.16
CA ALA A 151 2.02 -12.01 -5.74
C ALA A 151 0.61 -12.54 -6.06
N ASP A 152 -0.41 -12.10 -5.31
CA ASP A 152 -1.80 -12.53 -5.51
C ASP A 152 -2.37 -12.02 -6.85
N PHE A 153 -1.98 -10.82 -7.29
CA PHE A 153 -2.40 -10.31 -8.60
C PHE A 153 -1.93 -11.18 -9.77
N ALA A 154 -0.83 -11.94 -9.61
CA ALA A 154 -0.36 -12.88 -10.64
C ALA A 154 -1.22 -14.17 -10.70
N ALA A 155 -2.05 -14.43 -9.69
CA ALA A 155 -2.98 -15.56 -9.65
C ALA A 155 -4.31 -15.29 -10.36
N LEU A 156 -4.62 -14.02 -10.68
CA LEU A 156 -5.86 -13.64 -11.37
C LEU A 156 -5.96 -14.27 -12.76
N ARG A 157 -7.13 -14.79 -13.09
CA ARG A 157 -7.51 -15.39 -14.37
C ARG A 157 -8.85 -14.84 -14.82
N GLY A 158 -8.99 -14.60 -16.12
CA GLY A 158 -10.19 -14.03 -16.71
C GLY A 158 -9.86 -13.36 -18.03
N GLU A 159 -10.87 -12.80 -18.67
CA GLU A 159 -10.69 -11.96 -19.86
C GLU A 159 -9.88 -10.70 -19.52
N THR A 160 -9.14 -10.16 -20.50
CA THR A 160 -8.27 -9.00 -20.29
C THR A 160 -9.00 -7.81 -19.66
N GLU A 161 -10.25 -7.59 -20.05
CA GLU A 161 -11.07 -6.48 -19.56
C GLU A 161 -11.46 -6.63 -18.08
N VAL A 162 -11.73 -7.86 -17.61
CA VAL A 162 -12.09 -8.10 -16.22
C VAL A 162 -10.86 -8.08 -15.31
N VAL A 163 -9.70 -8.53 -15.81
CA VAL A 163 -8.42 -8.37 -15.10
C VAL A 163 -8.08 -6.89 -14.97
N ALA A 164 -8.30 -6.08 -16.01
CA ALA A 164 -8.11 -4.63 -15.94
C ALA A 164 -9.11 -3.95 -14.97
N ALA A 165 -10.32 -4.50 -14.82
CA ALA A 165 -11.33 -4.04 -13.86
C ALA A 165 -11.03 -4.42 -12.40
N PHE A 166 -10.02 -5.24 -12.13
CA PHE A 166 -9.60 -5.63 -10.78
C PHE A 166 -8.07 -5.56 -10.65
N ASP A 167 -7.47 -4.50 -11.20
CA ASP A 167 -6.03 -4.30 -11.09
C ASP A 167 -5.64 -3.65 -9.75
N ILE A 168 -4.34 -3.51 -9.55
CA ILE A 168 -3.79 -2.98 -8.30
C ILE A 168 -4.24 -1.54 -7.99
N GLY A 169 -4.45 -0.70 -9.00
CA GLY A 169 -4.86 0.68 -8.79
C GLY A 169 -6.32 0.78 -8.36
N LEU A 170 -7.22 -0.01 -8.94
CA LEU A 170 -8.61 -0.08 -8.50
C LEU A 170 -8.73 -0.69 -7.10
N VAL A 171 -7.95 -1.73 -6.80
CA VAL A 171 -7.88 -2.30 -5.44
C VAL A 171 -7.31 -1.29 -4.43
N PHE A 172 -6.25 -0.55 -4.78
CA PHE A 172 -5.74 0.52 -3.91
C PHE A 172 -6.79 1.59 -3.63
N MET A 173 -7.49 2.05 -4.67
CA MET A 173 -8.55 3.05 -4.52
C MET A 173 -9.72 2.52 -3.68
N HIS A 174 -10.01 1.21 -3.72
CA HIS A 174 -10.97 0.60 -2.80
C HIS A 174 -10.55 0.80 -1.34
N GLU A 175 -9.31 0.46 -1.00
CA GLU A 175 -8.78 0.65 0.35
C GLU A 175 -8.75 2.13 0.78
N LEU A 176 -8.39 3.04 -0.13
CA LEU A 176 -8.44 4.47 0.16
C LEU A 176 -9.87 4.97 0.41
N ALA A 177 -10.88 4.46 -0.30
CA ALA A 177 -12.26 4.89 -0.11
C ALA A 177 -12.77 4.54 1.31
N HIS A 178 -12.32 3.43 1.90
CA HIS A 178 -12.53 3.14 3.32
C HIS A 178 -11.87 4.19 4.22
N GLY A 179 -10.60 4.50 3.98
CA GLY A 179 -9.84 5.40 4.85
C GLY A 179 -10.23 6.87 4.76
N VAL A 180 -10.52 7.37 3.55
CA VAL A 180 -10.76 8.79 3.27
C VAL A 180 -12.22 9.17 3.53
N TRP A 181 -13.17 8.31 3.17
CA TRP A 181 -14.61 8.62 3.24
C TRP A 181 -15.41 7.68 4.13
N SER A 182 -14.76 6.70 4.77
CA SER A 182 -15.44 5.71 5.61
C SER A 182 -16.55 4.96 4.87
N LEU A 183 -16.39 4.78 3.54
CA LEU A 183 -17.34 3.99 2.77
C LEU A 183 -17.27 2.54 3.24
N ARG A 184 -18.41 1.87 3.35
CA ARG A 184 -18.46 0.48 3.83
C ARG A 184 -18.62 -0.50 2.68
N ASP A 185 -18.07 -1.68 2.87
CA ASP A 185 -18.37 -2.84 2.02
C ASP A 185 -19.78 -3.39 2.31
N ALA A 186 -20.19 -4.35 1.48
CA ALA A 186 -21.43 -5.08 1.66
C ALA A 186 -21.47 -5.76 3.03
N LEU A 187 -22.47 -5.43 3.85
CA LEU A 187 -22.70 -6.07 5.16
C LEU A 187 -23.71 -7.22 5.10
N SER A 188 -24.47 -7.31 4.00
CA SER A 188 -25.52 -8.32 3.82
C SER A 188 -25.88 -8.49 2.35
N ASP A 189 -26.59 -9.58 2.02
CA ASP A 189 -27.06 -9.85 0.65
C ASP A 189 -28.05 -8.79 0.11
N ALA A 190 -28.71 -8.02 1.00
CA ALA A 190 -29.62 -6.94 0.60
C ALA A 190 -28.89 -5.73 -0.03
N ASP A 191 -27.63 -5.50 0.32
CA ASP A 191 -26.72 -4.57 -0.36
C ASP A 191 -25.46 -5.34 -0.74
N ALA A 192 -25.59 -6.21 -1.74
CA ALA A 192 -24.52 -7.10 -2.18
C ALA A 192 -23.25 -6.40 -2.69
N LEU A 193 -23.27 -5.07 -2.88
CA LEU A 193 -22.11 -4.27 -3.28
C LEU A 193 -21.53 -3.47 -2.10
N GLY A 194 -22.36 -2.78 -1.34
CA GLY A 194 -21.89 -1.79 -0.37
C GLY A 194 -21.57 -0.43 -1.00
N GLU A 195 -21.29 0.56 -0.14
CA GLU A 195 -21.00 1.94 -0.52
C GLU A 195 -19.65 2.04 -1.25
N CYS A 196 -18.64 1.33 -0.76
CA CYS A 196 -17.28 1.36 -1.31
C CYS A 196 -17.27 0.82 -2.75
N GLU A 197 -17.78 -0.40 -2.96
CA GLU A 197 -17.80 -1.01 -4.28
C GLU A 197 -18.67 -0.24 -5.29
N ARG A 198 -19.76 0.41 -4.84
CA ARG A 198 -20.55 1.31 -5.68
C ARG A 198 -19.72 2.50 -6.19
N TYR A 199 -18.86 3.07 -5.35
CA TYR A 199 -17.93 4.13 -5.76
C TYR A 199 -16.88 3.61 -6.75
N ILE A 200 -16.29 2.44 -6.49
CA ILE A 200 -15.31 1.85 -7.41
C ILE A 200 -15.96 1.47 -8.75
N ASN A 201 -17.21 1.00 -8.75
CA ASN A 201 -17.97 0.77 -9.98
C ASN A 201 -18.26 2.06 -10.75
N GLN A 202 -18.41 3.21 -10.09
CA GLN A 202 -18.46 4.49 -10.79
C GLN A 202 -17.15 4.75 -11.55
N ILE A 203 -15.99 4.52 -10.92
CA ILE A 203 -14.68 4.64 -11.60
C ILE A 203 -14.64 3.72 -12.82
N ARG A 204 -15.02 2.45 -12.65
CA ARG A 204 -15.04 1.47 -13.76
C ARG A 204 -15.95 1.92 -14.90
N ARG A 205 -17.14 2.44 -14.59
CA ARG A 205 -18.10 2.94 -15.57
C ARG A 205 -17.54 4.11 -16.37
N GLU A 206 -16.91 5.07 -15.69
CA GLU A 206 -16.25 6.22 -16.34
C GLU A 206 -15.11 5.79 -17.28
N LEU A 207 -14.50 4.63 -17.02
CA LEU A 207 -13.44 4.03 -17.83
C LEU A 207 -13.93 2.97 -18.84
N ASN A 208 -15.24 2.76 -18.95
CA ASN A 208 -15.84 1.71 -19.76
C ASN A 208 -15.34 0.28 -19.43
N LEU A 209 -15.02 0.04 -18.16
CA LEU A 209 -14.63 -1.27 -17.64
C LEU A 209 -15.85 -2.04 -17.11
N PRO A 210 -15.83 -3.39 -17.11
CA PRO A 210 -16.87 -4.19 -16.47
C PRO A 210 -17.05 -3.83 -14.99
N GLU A 211 -18.29 -3.71 -14.51
CA GLU A 211 -18.63 -3.39 -13.12
C GLU A 211 -18.81 -4.67 -12.28
N ARG A 212 -18.26 -4.70 -11.05
CA ARG A 212 -18.43 -5.83 -10.13
C ARG A 212 -19.91 -5.95 -9.72
N GLN A 213 -20.45 -7.15 -9.69
CA GLN A 213 -21.88 -7.39 -9.38
C GLN A 213 -22.12 -7.75 -7.92
N HIS A 214 -21.13 -8.33 -7.24
CA HIS A 214 -21.19 -8.68 -5.82
C HIS A 214 -19.82 -8.43 -5.18
N TYR A 215 -19.81 -7.90 -3.97
CA TYR A 215 -18.61 -7.72 -3.18
C TYR A 215 -18.01 -9.08 -2.79
N ALA A 216 -18.76 -9.96 -2.13
CA ALA A 216 -18.21 -11.25 -1.73
C ALA A 216 -17.85 -12.14 -2.95
N ALA A 217 -16.64 -12.69 -2.94
CA ALA A 217 -16.25 -13.73 -3.89
C ALA A 217 -17.02 -15.03 -3.60
N ARG A 218 -17.40 -15.75 -4.66
CA ARG A 218 -18.04 -17.06 -4.52
C ARG A 218 -17.00 -18.15 -4.70
N THR A 219 -16.97 -19.12 -3.80
CA THR A 219 -16.08 -20.28 -3.94
C THR A 219 -16.80 -21.40 -4.70
N ARG A 220 -16.15 -21.92 -5.74
CA ARG A 220 -16.60 -23.10 -6.48
C ARG A 220 -15.57 -24.21 -6.39
N SER A 221 -16.06 -25.44 -6.25
CA SER A 221 -15.26 -26.64 -6.42
C SER A 221 -15.34 -27.09 -7.87
N SER A 222 -14.22 -27.21 -8.56
CA SER A 222 -14.16 -27.82 -9.89
C SER A 222 -13.78 -29.30 -9.75
N GLY A 223 -14.52 -30.18 -10.44
CA GLY A 223 -14.27 -31.61 -10.43
C GLY A 223 -12.91 -31.97 -11.04
N VAL A 224 -12.20 -32.86 -10.33
CA VAL A 224 -11.00 -33.64 -10.69
C VAL A 224 -9.95 -32.89 -11.53
N SER A 225 -8.94 -32.35 -10.86
CA SER A 225 -7.67 -32.01 -11.51
C SER A 225 -6.99 -33.28 -12.05
N VAL A 226 -6.08 -33.14 -13.01
CA VAL A 226 -5.29 -34.25 -13.61
C VAL A 226 -4.53 -35.07 -12.55
N ALA A 227 -4.34 -34.53 -11.34
CA ALA A 227 -3.71 -35.19 -10.19
C ALA A 227 -4.69 -35.81 -9.17
N GLY A 228 -6.00 -35.88 -9.49
CA GLY A 228 -7.00 -36.51 -8.62
C GLY A 228 -7.50 -35.64 -7.44
N GLY A 229 -7.13 -34.35 -7.40
CA GLY A 229 -7.57 -33.42 -6.36
C GLY A 229 -8.79 -32.59 -6.76
N VAL A 230 -9.61 -32.18 -5.77
CA VAL A 230 -10.65 -31.15 -5.95
C VAL A 230 -9.97 -29.79 -5.91
N ALA A 231 -10.10 -29.00 -6.97
CA ALA A 231 -9.58 -27.64 -7.01
C ALA A 231 -10.68 -26.66 -6.55
N HIS A 232 -10.32 -25.75 -5.65
CA HIS A 232 -11.20 -24.68 -5.18
C HIS A 232 -10.81 -23.35 -5.81
N TYR A 233 -11.74 -22.73 -6.52
CA TYR A 233 -11.55 -21.42 -7.13
C TYR A 233 -12.50 -20.42 -6.49
N ALA A 234 -12.00 -19.24 -6.19
CA ALA A 234 -12.83 -18.09 -5.88
C ALA A 234 -13.14 -17.35 -7.19
N GLU A 235 -14.36 -16.84 -7.32
CA GLU A 235 -14.80 -16.06 -8.47
C GLU A 235 -15.44 -14.73 -8.06
N LEU A 236 -15.24 -13.71 -8.90
CA LEU A 236 -16.01 -12.48 -8.92
C LEU A 236 -16.72 -12.34 -10.25
N LEU A 237 -17.99 -11.95 -10.19
CA LEU A 237 -18.81 -11.69 -11.36
C LEU A 237 -18.79 -10.20 -11.69
N PHE A 238 -18.50 -9.90 -12.95
CA PHE A 238 -18.55 -8.56 -13.50
C PHE A 238 -19.55 -8.48 -14.66
N ARG A 239 -20.09 -7.29 -14.91
CA ARG A 239 -21.00 -7.02 -16.02
C ARG A 239 -20.64 -5.69 -16.68
N ARG A 240 -20.62 -5.66 -18.00
CA ARG A 240 -20.64 -4.41 -18.76
C ARG A 240 -22.05 -4.14 -19.27
N ASN A 241 -22.58 -2.96 -18.97
CA ASN A 241 -23.88 -2.52 -19.45
C ASN A 241 -23.74 -1.87 -20.84
N ASP A 242 -23.42 -2.69 -21.85
CA ASP A 242 -23.45 -2.21 -23.23
C ASP A 242 -24.89 -2.18 -23.74
N ALA A 243 -25.25 -1.09 -24.44
CA ALA A 243 -26.62 -0.81 -24.89
C ALA A 243 -27.23 -1.88 -25.83
N ARG A 244 -26.42 -2.84 -26.31
CA ARG A 244 -26.87 -3.88 -27.25
C ARG A 244 -26.96 -5.29 -26.65
N LYS A 245 -26.13 -5.63 -25.67
CA LYS A 245 -26.21 -6.92 -24.96
C LYS A 245 -25.35 -6.87 -23.69
N PRO A 246 -25.92 -7.12 -22.49
CA PRO A 246 -25.12 -7.24 -21.29
C PRO A 246 -24.17 -8.44 -21.42
N ALA A 247 -22.87 -8.19 -21.23
CA ALA A 247 -21.84 -9.23 -21.19
C ALA A 247 -21.45 -9.50 -19.74
N HIS A 248 -21.34 -10.79 -19.39
CA HIS A 248 -20.89 -11.25 -18.07
C HIS A 248 -19.46 -11.73 -18.17
N TYR A 249 -18.63 -11.30 -17.22
CA TYR A 249 -17.23 -11.66 -17.13
C TYR A 249 -16.94 -12.27 -15.77
N TYR A 250 -16.05 -13.27 -15.75
CA TYR A 250 -15.65 -13.95 -14.53
C TYR A 250 -14.17 -13.70 -14.28
N LEU A 251 -13.87 -13.15 -13.11
CA LEU A 251 -12.51 -13.11 -12.58
C LEU A 251 -12.35 -14.26 -11.59
N GLN A 252 -11.31 -15.05 -11.74
CA GLN A 252 -11.09 -16.26 -10.96
C GLN A 252 -9.67 -16.33 -10.42
N TRP A 253 -9.49 -16.96 -9.28
CA TRP A 253 -8.18 -17.34 -8.75
C TRP A 253 -8.28 -18.60 -7.90
N ASP A 254 -7.16 -19.25 -7.67
CA ASP A 254 -7.06 -20.41 -6.77
C ASP A 254 -7.27 -19.94 -5.33
N ALA A 255 -8.38 -20.37 -4.72
CA ALA A 255 -8.78 -19.99 -3.36
C ALA A 255 -7.81 -20.52 -2.29
N GLN A 256 -7.01 -21.54 -2.62
CA GLN A 256 -5.97 -22.06 -1.73
C GLN A 256 -4.64 -21.34 -1.89
N ARG A 257 -4.50 -20.43 -2.87
CA ARG A 257 -3.24 -19.73 -3.15
C ARG A 257 -3.25 -18.28 -2.67
N VAL A 258 -4.37 -17.59 -2.85
CA VAL A 258 -4.52 -16.16 -2.49
C VAL A 258 -4.97 -16.05 -1.03
N GLY A 259 -4.35 -15.15 -0.25
CA GLY A 259 -4.72 -14.91 1.15
C GLY A 259 -4.65 -16.17 2.04
N ARG A 260 -3.57 -16.96 1.90
CA ARG A 260 -3.40 -18.24 2.61
C ARG A 260 -3.35 -18.11 4.13
N THR A 261 -4.46 -18.28 4.84
CA THR A 261 -4.48 -18.50 6.30
C THR A 261 -3.57 -19.64 6.74
#